data_AF-A0A9J6HBA3-F1
#
_entry.id   AF-A0A9J6HBA3-F1
#
_cell.length_a   1.000
_cell.length_b   1.000
_cell.length_c   1.000
_cell.angle_alpha   90.00
_cell.angle_beta   90.00
_cell.angle_gamma   90.00
#
_symmetry.space_group_name_H-M   'P 1'
#
loop_
_entity.id
_entity.type
_entity.pdbx_description
1 polymer ?
#
loop_
_entity_poly.entity_id
_entity_poly.type
_entity_poly.pdbx_seq_one_letter_code
_entity_poly.pdbx_strand_id
1 'polypeptide(L)'
;MLIDAVITENAESEGFLGTVDIGGGVLIEKGYLDQLVHACASGPGKFARALLRHVFTPEELKGKTLFGGKGKAQGDTPTKPGLDPVRVKAVVGECT
;
A
#
# COMPACT_ATOMS: atom_id res chain seq x y z
N MET A 1 49.32 -20.67 17.55
CA MET A 1 48.68 -21.91 17.06
C MET A 1 47.19 -21.79 17.36
N LEU A 2 46.40 -21.60 16.29
CA LEU A 2 45.01 -22.05 16.10
C LEU A 2 43.97 -21.45 17.08
N ILE A 3 43.01 -20.60 16.70
CA ILE A 3 42.38 -20.33 15.40
C ILE A 3 41.68 -18.96 15.48
N ASP A 4 41.96 -18.10 14.50
CA ASP A 4 41.01 -17.10 14.03
C ASP A 4 39.78 -17.79 13.42
N ALA A 5 38.67 -17.04 13.36
CA ALA A 5 37.43 -17.33 12.63
C ALA A 5 36.40 -18.24 13.33
N VAL A 6 35.42 -17.57 13.97
CA VAL A 6 34.00 -17.85 13.65
C VAL A 6 33.34 -16.50 13.32
N ILE A 7 33.63 -16.02 12.11
CA ILE A 7 32.64 -15.30 11.33
C ILE A 7 31.98 -16.38 10.47
N THR A 8 30.75 -16.73 10.81
CA THR A 8 29.82 -17.49 9.95
C THR A 8 28.44 -16.92 10.28
N GLU A 9 28.06 -15.85 9.59
CA GLU A 9 27.15 -15.95 8.45
C GLU A 9 25.85 -16.67 8.82
N ASN A 10 24.86 -15.90 9.29
CA ASN A 10 23.46 -16.18 8.97
C ASN A 10 22.87 -14.91 8.37
N ALA A 11 22.78 -14.95 7.05
CA ALA A 11 22.21 -13.96 6.19
C ALA A 11 20.73 -13.71 6.53
N GLU A 12 20.34 -12.44 6.51
CA GLU A 12 19.16 -11.94 5.79
C GLU A 12 17.89 -12.81 5.83
N SER A 13 17.20 -12.81 6.97
CA SER A 13 15.74 -12.89 6.98
C SER A 13 15.20 -12.32 8.30
N GLU A 14 15.46 -11.04 8.54
CA GLU A 14 14.66 -10.25 9.48
C GLU A 14 13.28 -10.06 8.83
N GLY A 15 12.51 -11.16 8.80
CA GLY A 15 11.14 -11.14 8.39
C GLY A 15 10.41 -10.12 9.26
N PHE A 16 9.80 -9.13 8.62
CA PHE A 16 8.36 -9.18 8.38
C PHE A 16 7.47 -9.48 9.62
N LEU A 17 7.94 -9.31 10.86
CA LEU A 17 7.18 -9.70 12.05
C LEU A 17 6.04 -8.73 12.38
N GLY A 18 5.91 -7.64 11.62
CA GLY A 18 4.87 -6.64 11.82
C GLY A 18 4.22 -6.14 10.54
N THR A 19 4.49 -6.72 9.37
CA THR A 19 3.82 -6.34 8.11
C THR A 19 2.98 -7.49 7.57
N VAL A 20 1.96 -7.16 6.78
CA VAL A 20 1.00 -8.10 6.18
C VAL A 20 0.87 -7.74 4.71
N ASP A 21 0.87 -8.74 3.83
CA ASP A 21 0.60 -8.52 2.41
C ASP A 21 -0.91 -8.40 2.20
N ILE A 22 -1.38 -7.25 1.75
CA ILE A 22 -2.79 -7.01 1.39
C ILE A 22 -3.08 -7.36 -0.09
N GLY A 23 -2.09 -7.92 -0.79
CA GLY A 23 -2.21 -8.44 -2.16
C GLY A 23 -1.22 -7.81 -3.13
N GLY A 24 -0.75 -8.60 -4.09
CA GLY A 24 0.14 -8.12 -5.15
C GLY A 24 1.52 -7.66 -4.65
N GLY A 25 1.95 -8.13 -3.48
CA GLY A 25 3.22 -7.73 -2.84
C GLY A 25 3.14 -6.38 -2.11
N VAL A 26 1.94 -5.88 -1.82
CA VAL A 26 1.75 -4.61 -1.10
C VAL A 26 1.75 -4.88 0.40
N LEU A 27 2.87 -4.56 1.03
CA LEU A 27 3.09 -4.80 2.45
C LEU A 27 2.65 -3.60 3.29
N ILE A 28 1.89 -3.86 4.35
CA ILE A 28 1.39 -2.83 5.30
C ILE A 28 1.65 -3.28 6.73
N GLU A 29 1.94 -2.33 7.62
CA GLU A 29 2.10 -2.64 9.04
C GLU A 29 0.78 -3.19 9.65
N LYS A 30 0.87 -4.37 10.28
CA LYS A 30 -0.26 -5.06 10.92
C LYS A 30 -0.93 -4.19 11.98
N GLY A 31 -0.14 -3.52 12.82
CA GLY A 31 -0.67 -2.63 13.85
C GLY A 31 -1.48 -1.47 13.27
N TYR A 32 -1.04 -0.93 12.12
CA TYR A 32 -1.77 0.10 11.40
C TYR A 32 -3.08 -0.44 10.80
N LEU A 33 -3.04 -1.64 10.21
CA LEU A 33 -4.23 -2.29 9.65
C LEU A 33 -5.27 -2.58 10.75
N ASP A 34 -4.85 -3.16 11.87
CA ASP A 34 -5.72 -3.44 13.03
C ASP A 34 -6.34 -2.14 13.58
N GLN A 35 -5.53 -1.08 13.72
CA GLN A 35 -6.02 0.23 14.13
C GLN A 35 -7.06 0.80 13.14
N LEU A 36 -6.82 0.64 11.84
CA LEU A 36 -7.75 1.11 10.81
C LEU A 36 -9.08 0.35 10.85
N VAL A 37 -9.05 -0.97 11.02
CA VAL A 37 -10.26 -1.80 11.15
C VAL A 37 -11.10 -1.32 12.32
N HIS A 38 -10.49 -1.06 13.48
CA HIS A 38 -11.20 -0.55 14.65
C HIS A 38 -11.70 0.89 14.46
N ALA A 39 -10.85 1.80 13.95
CA ALA A 39 -11.19 3.21 13.78
C ALA A 39 -12.23 3.46 12.67
N CYS A 40 -12.27 2.58 11.66
CA CYS A 40 -13.14 2.72 10.49
C CYS A 40 -14.27 1.69 10.45
N ALA A 41 -14.53 0.95 11.54
CA ALA A 41 -15.55 -0.09 11.63
C ALA A 41 -16.96 0.34 11.14
N SER A 42 -17.27 1.64 11.23
CA SER A 42 -18.57 2.21 10.81
C SER A 42 -18.65 2.64 9.35
N GLY A 43 -17.58 2.52 8.55
CA GLY A 43 -17.58 3.07 7.20
C GLY A 43 -16.48 2.50 6.28
N PRO A 44 -16.82 1.61 5.33
CA PRO A 44 -15.86 1.04 4.39
C PRO A 44 -15.17 2.13 3.54
N GLY A 45 -15.88 3.22 3.22
CA GLY A 45 -15.30 4.37 2.53
C GLY A 45 -14.24 5.14 3.34
N LYS A 46 -14.32 5.13 4.69
CA LYS A 46 -13.30 5.75 5.55
C LYS A 46 -12.05 4.88 5.60
N PHE A 47 -12.26 3.56 5.75
CA PHE A 47 -11.19 2.56 5.73
C PHE A 47 -10.40 2.64 4.41
N ALA A 48 -11.09 2.55 3.27
CA ALA A 48 -10.46 2.62 1.95
C ALA A 48 -9.66 3.92 1.74
N ARG A 49 -10.19 5.07 2.15
CA ARG A 49 -9.48 6.37 2.03
C ARG A 49 -8.24 6.44 2.90
N ALA A 50 -8.30 5.88 4.11
CA ALA A 50 -7.15 5.85 5.01
C ALA A 50 -6.08 4.90 4.48
N LEU A 51 -6.49 3.72 3.99
CA LEU A 51 -5.60 2.76 3.36
C LEU A 51 -4.93 3.33 2.11
N LEU A 52 -5.66 4.05 1.25
CA LEU A 52 -5.08 4.75 0.09
C LEU A 52 -4.01 5.78 0.49
N ARG A 53 -4.18 6.49 1.60
CA ARG A 53 -3.20 7.49 2.09
C ARG A 53 -1.95 6.85 2.68
N HIS A 54 -2.04 5.59 3.11
CA HIS A 54 -0.90 4.84 3.58
C HIS A 54 -0.15 4.19 2.42
N VAL A 55 -0.89 3.60 1.47
CA VAL A 55 -0.32 2.92 0.32
C VAL A 55 0.31 3.92 -0.65
N PHE A 56 -0.30 5.08 -0.90
CA PHE A 56 0.15 6.08 -1.88
C PHE A 56 0.61 7.39 -1.24
N THR A 57 1.58 8.06 -1.85
CA THR A 57 2.03 9.36 -1.35
C THR A 57 1.00 10.47 -1.65
N PRO A 58 0.99 11.58 -0.88
CA PRO A 58 0.10 12.72 -1.14
C PRO A 58 0.25 13.30 -2.56
N GLU A 59 1.47 13.30 -3.10
CA GLU A 59 1.79 13.78 -4.44
C GLU A 59 1.19 12.86 -5.50
N GLU A 60 1.28 11.54 -5.31
CA GLU A 60 0.63 10.57 -6.17
C GLU A 60 -0.88 10.74 -6.18
N LEU A 61 -1.50 10.87 -5.00
CA LEU A 61 -2.95 11.01 -4.87
C LEU A 61 -3.49 12.32 -5.47
N LYS A 62 -2.69 13.39 -5.46
CA LYS A 62 -3.07 14.69 -6.06
C LYS A 62 -2.86 14.69 -7.58
N GLY A 63 -1.77 14.08 -8.03
CA GLY A 63 -1.31 14.09 -9.42
C GLY A 63 -1.94 13.01 -10.31
N LYS A 64 -2.42 11.90 -9.72
CA LYS A 64 -2.96 10.73 -10.43
C LYS A 64 -4.46 10.56 -10.20
N THR A 65 -5.09 9.75 -11.03
CA THR A 65 -6.50 9.30 -10.90
C THR A 65 -6.55 7.80 -10.67
N LEU A 66 -7.71 7.25 -10.28
CA LEU A 66 -7.82 5.81 -10.01
C LEU A 66 -7.45 4.92 -11.19
N PHE A 67 -7.88 5.27 -12.41
CA PHE A 67 -7.71 4.41 -13.59
C PHE A 67 -6.87 5.03 -14.71
N GLY A 68 -6.56 6.34 -14.62
CA GLY A 68 -5.97 7.07 -15.74
C GLY A 68 -7.02 7.26 -16.83
N GLY A 69 -7.49 8.48 -17.01
CA GLY A 69 -8.52 8.73 -18.02
C GLY A 69 -9.20 10.07 -17.86
N LYS A 70 -9.73 10.53 -18.99
CA LYS A 70 -10.57 11.71 -19.06
C LYS A 70 -11.98 11.32 -18.62
N GLY A 71 -12.57 12.04 -17.67
CA GLY A 71 -13.99 11.86 -17.37
C GLY A 71 -14.83 12.18 -18.61
N LYS A 72 -15.93 11.48 -18.85
CA LYS A 72 -16.85 11.74 -19.99
C LYS A 72 -17.34 13.19 -20.04
N ALA A 73 -17.37 13.88 -18.89
CA ALA A 73 -17.77 15.27 -18.74
C ALA A 73 -16.60 16.28 -18.81
N GLN A 74 -15.34 15.83 -18.86
CA GLN A 74 -14.20 16.70 -19.08
C GLN A 74 -14.02 16.93 -20.58
N GLY A 75 -14.19 18.18 -21.01
CA GLY A 75 -13.70 18.72 -22.30
C GLY A 75 -12.16 18.75 -22.32
N ASP A 76 -11.48 19.65 -23.00
CA ASP A 76 -10.02 19.57 -23.30
C ASP A 76 -8.98 19.62 -22.16
N THR A 77 -9.32 19.24 -20.93
CA THR A 77 -8.36 19.13 -19.83
C THR A 77 -7.37 17.98 -20.04
N PRO A 78 -6.08 18.18 -19.72
CA PRO A 78 -5.08 17.12 -19.77
C PRO A 78 -5.45 15.99 -18.81
N THR A 79 -5.30 14.75 -19.31
CA THR A 79 -5.63 13.55 -18.55
C THR A 79 -4.56 13.27 -17.52
N LYS A 80 -4.97 13.15 -16.26
CA LYS A 80 -4.07 12.72 -15.18
C LYS A 80 -3.73 11.23 -15.37
N PRO A 81 -2.47 10.83 -15.16
CA PRO A 81 -2.08 9.42 -15.20
C PRO A 81 -2.83 8.60 -14.14
N GLY A 82 -2.93 7.29 -14.35
CA GLY A 82 -3.51 6.36 -13.38
C GLY A 82 -2.59 6.11 -12.19
N LEU A 83 -3.18 5.76 -11.04
CA LEU A 83 -2.47 5.10 -9.95
C LEU A 83 -2.04 3.70 -10.39
N ASP A 84 -1.05 3.14 -9.70
CA ASP A 84 -0.60 1.78 -9.95
C ASP A 84 -1.78 0.80 -9.77
N PRO A 85 -2.22 0.13 -10.84
CA PRO A 85 -3.40 -0.73 -10.81
C PRO A 85 -3.22 -1.94 -9.89
N VAL A 86 -2.00 -2.41 -9.63
CA VAL A 86 -1.74 -3.51 -8.70
C VAL A 86 -2.01 -3.05 -7.27
N ARG A 87 -1.44 -1.91 -6.88
CA ARG A 87 -1.66 -1.30 -5.55
C ARG A 87 -3.11 -0.91 -5.33
N VAL A 88 -3.80 -0.41 -6.36
CA VAL A 88 -5.24 -0.11 -6.27
C VAL A 88 -6.06 -1.38 -6.05
N LYS A 89 -5.75 -2.46 -6.78
CA LYS A 89 -6.45 -3.75 -6.61
C LYS A 89 -6.24 -4.36 -5.23
N ALA A 90 -5.03 -4.25 -4.68
CA ALA A 90 -4.74 -4.70 -3.31
C ALA A 90 -5.63 -3.98 -2.29
N VAL A 91 -5.70 -2.65 -2.37
CA VAL A 91 -6.56 -1.82 -1.50
C VAL A 91 -8.03 -2.22 -1.64
N VAL A 92 -8.52 -2.46 -2.86
CA VAL A 92 -9.92 -2.87 -3.08
C VAL A 92 -10.17 -4.26 -2.51
N GLY A 93 -9.26 -5.22 -2.73
CA GLY A 93 -9.37 -6.58 -2.21
C GLY A 93 -9.47 -6.62 -0.68
N GLU A 94 -8.70 -5.77 0.00
CA GLU A 94 -8.74 -5.66 1.46
C GLU A 94 -10.04 -5.01 2.00
N CYS A 95 -10.78 -4.28 1.17
CA CYS A 95 -12.00 -3.57 1.58
C CYS A 95 -13.31 -4.35 1.35
N THR A 96 -13.24 -5.54 0.74
CA THR A 96 -14.42 -6.30 0.26
C THR A 96 -14.74 -7.48 1.17
#